data_AF-A0A9E0J9L5-F1
#
_entry.id   AF-A0A9E0J9L5-F1
#
_cell.length_a   1.000
_cell.length_b   1.000
_cell.length_c   1.000
_cell.angle_alpha   90.00
_cell.angle_beta   90.00
_cell.angle_gamma   90.00
#
_symmetry.space_group_name_H-M   'P 1'
#
loop_
_entity.id
_entity.type
_entity.pdbx_description
1 polymer ?
#
loop_
_entity_poly.entity_id
_entity_poly.type
_entity_poly.pdbx_seq_one_letter_code
_entity_poly.pdbx_strand_id
1 'polypeptide(L)'
;MATTINEIIRDALEQIKAEHLNLTPDNYAKVFCKVAKQKGVIVEDCQKVDKYIKKLDPKIVADLKRFNVSSVDELLSFCVAKLNRANEGDATKMVNALVTLSKRVLQAISLLHDAKASNLANASLERLDFHQNIQSIDLVKEKW
;
A
#
# COMPACT_ATOMS: atom_id res chain seq x y z
N MET A 1 -30.77 -7.98 -28.96
CA MET A 1 -31.92 -7.86 -28.04
C MET A 1 -31.45 -7.03 -26.86
N ALA A 2 -32.06 -5.88 -26.60
CA ALA A 2 -31.68 -5.04 -25.47
C ALA A 2 -32.10 -5.74 -24.18
N THR A 3 -31.15 -6.33 -23.47
CA THR A 3 -31.36 -6.92 -22.15
C THR A 3 -31.84 -5.82 -21.21
N THR A 4 -33.09 -5.92 -20.77
CA THR A 4 -33.68 -4.91 -19.89
C THR A 4 -33.20 -5.13 -18.46
N ILE A 5 -33.04 -4.05 -17.69
CA ILE A 5 -32.65 -4.15 -16.26
C ILE A 5 -33.62 -5.07 -15.50
N ASN A 6 -34.91 -5.07 -15.85
CA ASN A 6 -35.92 -5.96 -15.28
C ASN A 6 -35.59 -7.45 -15.45
N GLU A 7 -35.04 -7.85 -16.60
CA GLU A 7 -34.60 -9.23 -16.82
C GLU A 7 -33.38 -9.58 -15.97
N ILE A 8 -32.46 -8.65 -15.74
CA ILE A 8 -31.30 -8.88 -14.86
C ILE A 8 -31.77 -9.05 -13.43
N ILE A 9 -32.72 -8.21 -12.97
CA ILE A 9 -33.31 -8.31 -11.62
C ILE A 9 -33.99 -9.67 -11.45
N ARG A 10 -34.82 -10.09 -12.40
CA ARG A 10 -35.54 -11.36 -12.33
C ARG A 10 -34.56 -12.53 -12.25
N ASP A 11 -33.60 -12.58 -13.17
CA ASP A 11 -32.65 -13.69 -13.25
C ASP A 11 -31.71 -13.72 -12.01
N ALA A 12 -31.37 -12.56 -11.44
CA ALA A 12 -30.62 -12.48 -10.19
C ALA A 12 -31.42 -13.04 -9.01
N LEU A 13 -32.71 -12.72 -8.90
CA LEU A 13 -33.59 -13.26 -7.85
C LEU A 13 -33.82 -14.76 -8.00
N GLU A 14 -33.96 -15.26 -9.23
CA GLU A 14 -34.05 -16.69 -9.52
C GLU A 14 -32.77 -17.42 -9.13
N GLN A 15 -31.60 -16.84 -9.45
CA GLN A 15 -30.31 -17.40 -9.08
C GLN A 15 -30.08 -17.41 -7.56
N ILE A 16 -30.47 -16.35 -6.83
CA ILE A 16 -30.40 -16.32 -5.36
C ILE A 16 -31.25 -17.44 -4.74
N LYS A 17 -32.47 -17.66 -5.28
CA LYS A 17 -33.34 -18.75 -4.84
C LYS A 17 -32.75 -20.12 -5.16
N ALA A 18 -32.17 -20.30 -6.35
CA ALA A 18 -31.57 -21.56 -6.78
C ALA A 18 -30.30 -21.91 -5.98
N GLU A 19 -29.50 -20.91 -5.62
CA GLU A 19 -28.30 -21.08 -4.79
C GLU A 19 -28.63 -21.14 -3.27
N HIS A 20 -29.92 -21.11 -2.89
CA HIS A 20 -30.40 -21.10 -1.50
C HIS A 20 -29.78 -19.98 -0.64
N LEU A 21 -29.47 -18.84 -1.26
CA LEU A 21 -28.89 -17.69 -0.59
C LEU A 21 -29.98 -16.86 0.10
N ASN A 22 -29.69 -16.34 1.28
CA ASN A 22 -30.55 -15.35 1.92
C ASN A 22 -30.57 -14.07 1.09
N LEU A 23 -31.76 -13.49 0.90
CA LEU A 23 -31.93 -12.24 0.18
C LEU A 23 -31.46 -11.06 1.05
N THR A 24 -30.15 -10.87 1.10
CA THR A 24 -29.50 -9.72 1.72
C THR A 24 -29.02 -8.75 0.64
N PRO A 25 -28.84 -7.45 0.95
CA PRO A 25 -28.29 -6.49 0.00
C PRO A 25 -26.95 -6.94 -0.61
N ASP A 26 -26.07 -7.54 0.18
CA ASP A 26 -24.76 -8.00 -0.28
C ASP A 26 -24.85 -9.19 -1.24
N ASN A 27 -25.66 -10.20 -0.88
CA ASN A 27 -25.89 -11.35 -1.74
C ASN A 27 -26.58 -10.94 -3.05
N TYR A 28 -27.54 -10.03 -2.96
CA TYR A 28 -28.22 -9.48 -4.12
C TYR A 28 -27.25 -8.72 -5.04
N ALA A 29 -26.44 -7.81 -4.49
CA ALA A 29 -25.47 -7.05 -5.28
C ALA A 29 -24.46 -7.98 -5.98
N LYS A 30 -23.97 -9.01 -5.29
CA LYS A 30 -23.02 -9.99 -5.84
C LYS A 30 -23.62 -10.77 -7.01
N VAL A 31 -24.83 -11.30 -6.85
CA VAL A 31 -25.52 -12.07 -7.91
C VAL A 31 -25.94 -11.16 -9.06
N PHE A 32 -26.49 -9.98 -8.75
CA PHE A 32 -26.87 -8.99 -9.76
C PHE A 32 -25.68 -8.59 -10.64
N CYS A 33 -24.53 -8.27 -10.04
CA CYS A 33 -23.33 -7.94 -10.81
C CYS A 33 -22.80 -9.11 -11.65
N LYS A 34 -22.95 -10.35 -11.17
CA LYS A 34 -22.60 -11.56 -11.93
C LYS A 34 -23.51 -11.73 -13.15
N VAL A 35 -24.83 -11.61 -12.98
CA VAL A 35 -25.82 -11.74 -14.05
C VAL A 35 -25.69 -10.59 -15.07
N ALA A 36 -25.50 -9.36 -14.59
CA ALA A 36 -25.29 -8.20 -15.46
C ALA A 36 -24.05 -8.40 -16.36
N LYS A 37 -22.94 -8.87 -15.79
CA LYS A 37 -21.71 -9.17 -16.52
C LYS A 37 -21.89 -10.29 -17.56
N GLN A 38 -22.61 -11.35 -17.21
CA GLN A 38 -22.93 -12.45 -18.15
C GLN A 38 -23.78 -11.96 -19.33
N LYS A 39 -24.68 -11.00 -19.08
CA LYS A 39 -25.52 -10.38 -20.11
C LYS A 39 -24.85 -9.22 -20.85
N GLY A 40 -23.57 -8.96 -20.61
CA GLY A 40 -22.81 -7.89 -21.25
C GLY A 40 -23.23 -6.47 -20.84
N VAL A 41 -24.00 -6.32 -19.76
CA VAL A 41 -24.45 -5.01 -19.26
C VAL A 41 -23.45 -4.48 -18.23
N ILE A 42 -22.91 -3.30 -18.52
CA ILE A 42 -22.00 -2.60 -17.61
C ILE A 42 -22.83 -1.75 -16.66
N VAL A 43 -22.77 -2.07 -15.37
CA VAL A 43 -23.40 -1.29 -14.29
C VAL A 43 -22.30 -0.61 -13.49
N GLU A 44 -22.40 0.71 -13.30
CA GLU A 44 -21.34 1.49 -12.63
C GLU A 44 -21.09 1.00 -11.19
N ASP A 45 -22.14 0.62 -10.47
CA ASP A 45 -22.04 0.08 -9.11
C ASP A 45 -21.21 -1.21 -9.04
N CYS A 46 -21.25 -2.03 -10.08
CA CYS A 46 -20.46 -3.26 -10.17
C CYS A 46 -18.98 -3.00 -10.48
N GLN A 47 -18.62 -1.77 -10.89
CA GLN A 47 -17.25 -1.37 -11.22
C GLN A 47 -16.59 -0.52 -10.14
N LYS A 48 -17.24 -0.34 -8.98
CA LYS A 48 -16.73 0.49 -7.87
C LYS A 48 -15.31 0.10 -7.46
N VAL A 49 -15.06 -1.20 -7.24
CA VAL A 49 -13.73 -1.70 -6.83
C VAL A 49 -12.67 -1.39 -7.89
N ASP A 50 -12.93 -1.73 -9.15
CA ASP A 50 -12.01 -1.46 -10.27
C ASP A 50 -11.72 0.04 -10.45
N LYS A 51 -12.73 0.90 -10.24
CA LYS A 51 -12.61 2.36 -10.31
C LYS A 51 -11.63 2.89 -9.27
N TYR A 52 -11.60 2.33 -8.07
CA TYR A 52 -10.64 2.71 -7.03
C TYR A 52 -9.27 2.07 -7.24
N ILE A 53 -9.20 0.80 -7.67
CA ILE A 53 -7.92 0.13 -7.97
C ILE A 53 -7.13 0.89 -9.02
N LYS A 54 -7.79 1.41 -10.07
CA LYS A 54 -7.15 2.22 -11.13
C LYS A 54 -6.52 3.53 -10.63
N LYS A 55 -6.89 4.01 -9.45
CA LYS A 55 -6.31 5.23 -8.83
C LYS A 55 -5.10 4.94 -7.96
N LEU A 56 -4.82 3.67 -7.66
CA LEU A 56 -3.68 3.29 -6.82
C LEU A 56 -2.38 3.27 -7.62
N ASP A 57 -1.27 3.48 -6.93
CA ASP A 57 0.07 3.34 -7.51
C ASP A 57 0.29 1.93 -8.08
N PRO A 58 0.95 1.77 -9.25
CA PRO A 58 1.17 0.46 -9.87
C PRO A 58 1.83 -0.58 -8.95
N LYS A 59 2.71 -0.17 -8.04
CA LYS A 59 3.33 -1.07 -7.05
C LYS A 59 2.31 -1.58 -6.04
N ILE A 60 1.39 -0.72 -5.61
CA ILE A 60 0.30 -1.09 -4.70
C ILE A 60 -0.67 -2.05 -5.40
N VAL A 61 -0.99 -1.81 -6.66
CA VAL A 61 -1.84 -2.68 -7.48
C VAL A 61 -1.22 -4.07 -7.65
N ALA A 62 0.10 -4.16 -7.85
CA ALA A 62 0.80 -5.44 -7.94
C ALA A 62 0.67 -6.28 -6.66
N ASP A 63 0.78 -5.64 -5.50
CA ASP A 63 0.59 -6.31 -4.21
C ASP A 63 -0.86 -6.70 -3.96
N LEU A 64 -1.82 -5.90 -4.42
CA LEU A 64 -3.25 -6.15 -4.28
C LEU A 64 -3.68 -7.44 -4.99
N LYS A 65 -3.01 -7.84 -6.08
CA LYS A 65 -3.26 -9.11 -6.78
C LYS A 65 -3.06 -10.35 -5.88
N ARG A 66 -2.31 -10.23 -4.79
CA ARG A 66 -2.09 -11.32 -3.82
C ARG A 66 -3.25 -11.50 -2.84
N PHE A 67 -4.14 -10.50 -2.73
CA PHE A 67 -5.21 -10.45 -1.72
C PHE A 67 -6.61 -10.75 -2.28
N ASN A 68 -6.75 -11.00 -3.60
CA ASN A 68 -8.03 -11.32 -4.25
C ASN A 68 -9.18 -10.38 -3.84
N VAL A 69 -8.94 -9.07 -3.87
CA VAL A 69 -9.93 -8.06 -3.48
C VAL A 69 -11.10 -8.03 -4.47
N SER A 70 -12.30 -8.28 -3.96
CA SER A 70 -13.55 -8.40 -4.70
C SER A 70 -14.64 -7.44 -4.23
N SER A 71 -14.50 -6.86 -3.04
CA SER A 71 -15.42 -5.88 -2.46
C SER A 71 -14.72 -4.58 -2.03
N VAL A 72 -15.51 -3.54 -1.78
CA VAL A 72 -15.00 -2.25 -1.25
C VAL A 72 -14.45 -2.43 0.17
N ASP A 73 -15.08 -3.28 0.98
CA ASP A 73 -14.62 -3.56 2.36
C ASP A 73 -13.29 -4.33 2.37
N GLU A 74 -13.10 -5.26 1.42
CA GLU A 74 -11.83 -5.95 1.23
C GLU A 74 -10.73 -4.98 0.74
N LEU A 75 -11.09 -4.05 -0.14
CA LEU A 75 -10.19 -2.99 -0.59
C LEU A 75 -9.77 -2.09 0.57
N LEU A 76 -10.73 -1.70 1.41
CA LEU A 76 -10.48 -0.88 2.59
C LEU A 76 -9.59 -1.64 3.59
N SER A 77 -9.88 -2.91 3.84
CA SER A 77 -9.08 -3.78 4.70
C SER A 77 -7.64 -3.91 4.21
N PHE A 78 -7.44 -4.05 2.90
CA PHE A 78 -6.11 -4.02 2.27
C PHE A 78 -5.41 -2.68 2.49
N CYS A 79 -6.11 -1.56 2.28
CA CYS A 79 -5.57 -0.22 2.50
C CYS A 79 -5.16 -0.02 3.97
N VAL A 80 -5.99 -0.43 4.93
CA VAL A 80 -5.68 -0.36 6.37
C VAL A 80 -4.45 -1.20 6.70
N ALA A 81 -4.37 -2.44 6.21
CA ALA A 81 -3.19 -3.29 6.43
C ALA A 81 -1.91 -2.65 5.83
N LYS A 82 -2.02 -2.07 4.64
CA LYS A 82 -0.90 -1.40 3.97
C LYS A 82 -0.47 -0.13 4.71
N LEU A 83 -1.43 0.67 5.18
CA LEU A 83 -1.19 1.87 5.96
C LEU A 83 -0.56 1.53 7.30
N ASN A 84 -1.04 0.51 8.00
CA ASN A 84 -0.46 0.08 9.27
C ASN A 84 0.98 -0.45 9.10
N ARG A 85 1.27 -1.16 7.99
CA ARG A 85 2.65 -1.56 7.64
C ARG A 85 3.53 -0.37 7.25
N ALA A 86 3.00 0.60 6.51
CA ALA A 86 3.73 1.82 6.17
C ALA A 86 3.96 2.72 7.40
N ASN A 87 3.03 2.66 8.35
CA ASN A 87 3.08 3.31 9.65
C ASN A 87 3.79 2.44 10.70
N GLU A 88 4.47 1.36 10.29
CA GLU A 88 5.42 0.70 11.17
C GLU A 88 6.50 1.73 11.48
N GLY A 89 6.34 2.37 12.64
CA GLY A 89 7.37 3.14 13.29
C GLY A 89 8.69 2.37 13.41
N ASP A 90 8.72 1.07 13.11
CA ASP A 90 9.92 0.25 13.02
C ASP A 90 10.86 0.68 11.90
N ALA A 91 10.39 1.16 10.74
CA ALA A 91 11.29 1.71 9.72
C ALA A 91 11.98 2.99 10.24
N THR A 92 11.20 3.91 10.81
CA THR A 92 11.74 5.16 11.41
C THR A 92 12.59 4.87 12.65
N LYS A 93 12.19 3.94 13.51
CA LYS A 93 12.96 3.49 14.69
C LYS A 93 14.25 2.80 14.25
N MET A 94 14.22 1.99 13.20
CA MET A 94 15.40 1.31 12.64
C MET A 94 16.35 2.33 12.03
N VAL A 95 15.83 3.31 11.27
CA VAL A 95 16.63 4.44 10.77
C VAL A 95 17.24 5.23 11.94
N ASN A 96 16.47 5.56 12.98
CA ASN A 96 16.97 6.25 14.16
C ASN A 96 18.02 5.42 14.93
N ALA A 97 17.83 4.11 15.02
CA ALA A 97 18.80 3.19 15.63
C ALA A 97 20.09 3.10 14.82
N LEU A 98 20.00 3.03 13.48
CA LEU A 98 21.14 3.05 12.57
C LEU A 98 21.89 4.39 12.61
N VAL A 99 21.17 5.52 12.70
CA VAL A 99 21.78 6.85 12.90
C VAL A 99 22.51 6.89 14.24
N THR A 100 21.91 6.35 15.30
CA THR A 100 22.54 6.29 16.64
C THR A 100 23.81 5.44 16.62
N LEU A 101 23.75 4.25 15.99
CA LEU A 101 24.92 3.39 15.81
C LEU A 101 26.02 4.09 15.01
N SER A 102 25.66 4.74 13.90
CA SER A 102 26.59 5.48 13.06
C SER A 102 27.28 6.59 13.84
N LYS A 103 26.55 7.35 14.67
CA LYS A 103 27.14 8.36 15.57
C LYS A 103 28.15 7.75 16.53
N ARG A 104 27.87 6.57 17.11
CA ARG A 104 28.82 5.88 18.01
C ARG A 104 30.09 5.43 17.28
N VAL A 105 29.97 4.91 16.07
CA VAL A 105 31.12 4.52 15.25
C VAL A 105 31.97 5.74 14.89
N LEU A 106 31.33 6.84 14.47
CA LEU A 106 32.03 8.08 14.14
C LEU A 106 32.74 8.70 15.37
N GLN A 107 32.11 8.66 16.54
CA GLN A 107 32.75 9.07 17.81
C GLN A 107 33.99 8.22 18.15
N ALA A 108 33.98 6.92 17.83
CA ALA A 108 35.16 6.08 18.01
C ALA A 108 36.26 6.44 17.01
N ILE A 109 35.90 6.72 15.74
CA ILE A 109 36.85 7.14 14.71
C ILE A 109 37.46 8.51 15.02
N SER A 110 36.71 9.43 15.61
CA SER A 110 37.25 10.75 16.01
C SER A 110 38.35 10.67 17.06
N LEU A 111 38.40 9.58 17.83
CA LEU A 111 39.43 9.33 18.85
C LEU A 111 40.67 8.63 18.29
N LEU A 112 40.67 8.22 17.02
CA LEU A 112 41.84 7.62 16.39
C LEU A 112 42.93 8.67 16.16
N HIS A 113 44.19 8.23 16.23
CA HIS A 113 45.37 9.04 15.91
C HIS A 113 45.57 9.21 14.38
N ASP A 114 44.47 9.40 13.64
CA ASP A 114 44.47 9.75 12.22
C ASP A 114 43.70 11.07 12.06
N ALA A 115 44.44 12.14 11.77
CA ALA A 115 43.87 13.48 11.63
C ALA A 115 42.86 13.57 10.47
N LYS A 116 43.05 12.80 9.39
CA LYS A 116 42.15 12.81 8.24
C LYS A 116 40.85 12.09 8.58
N ALA A 117 40.95 10.91 9.19
CA ALA A 117 39.79 10.14 9.61
C ALA A 117 38.98 10.86 10.71
N SER A 118 39.68 11.47 11.68
CA SER A 118 39.04 12.22 12.76
C SER A 118 38.30 13.46 12.26
N ASN A 119 38.91 14.24 11.36
CA ASN A 119 38.25 15.40 10.74
C ASN A 119 37.01 14.99 9.92
N LEU A 120 37.11 13.91 9.15
CA LEU A 120 35.99 13.40 8.37
C LEU A 120 34.85 12.87 9.27
N ALA A 121 35.19 12.22 10.39
CA ALA A 121 34.23 11.77 11.39
C ALA A 121 33.47 12.92 12.04
N ASN A 122 34.17 13.97 12.46
CA ASN A 122 33.55 15.15 13.07
C ASN A 122 32.61 15.88 12.07
N ALA A 123 33.04 16.06 10.82
CA ALA A 123 32.18 16.65 9.78
C ALA A 123 30.94 15.80 9.46
N SER A 124 31.06 14.47 9.55
CA SER A 124 29.93 13.54 9.37
C SER A 124 28.97 13.59 10.57
N LEU A 125 29.47 13.72 11.79
CA LEU A 125 28.66 13.88 13.01
C LEU A 125 27.81 15.14 12.96
N GLU A 126 28.39 16.29 12.62
CA GLU A 126 27.65 17.55 12.49
C GLU A 126 26.49 17.43 11.49
N ARG A 127 26.72 16.77 10.35
CA ARG A 127 25.67 16.54 9.34
C ARG A 127 24.58 15.57 9.78
N LEU A 128 24.89 14.62 10.67
CA LEU A 128 23.89 13.70 11.22
C LEU A 128 23.05 14.31 12.35
N ASP A 129 23.48 15.44 12.94
CA ASP A 129 22.73 16.19 13.97
C ASP A 129 21.69 17.16 13.39
N PHE A 130 21.89 17.65 12.15
CA PHE A 130 20.91 18.49 11.45
C PHE A 130 20.03 17.69 10.48
N HIS A 131 18.87 18.26 10.12
CA HIS A 131 17.84 17.60 9.30
C HIS A 131 18.44 16.99 8.03
N GLN A 132 18.42 15.66 7.94
CA GLN A 132 19.07 14.93 6.86
C GLN A 132 18.21 14.97 5.60
N ASN A 133 18.83 15.28 4.47
CA ASN A 133 18.24 15.04 3.15
C ASN A 133 19.13 14.03 2.42
N ILE A 134 18.56 13.31 1.45
CA ILE A 134 19.26 12.21 0.76
C ILE A 134 20.57 12.72 0.12
N GLN A 135 20.54 13.93 -0.44
CA GLN A 135 21.69 14.55 -1.08
C GLN A 135 22.85 14.81 -0.09
N SER A 136 22.55 15.23 1.14
CA SER A 136 23.57 15.50 2.15
C SER A 136 24.22 14.22 2.66
N ILE A 137 23.45 13.13 2.77
CA ILE A 137 23.94 11.79 3.12
C ILE A 137 24.84 11.23 2.00
N ASP A 138 24.41 11.33 0.73
CA ASP A 138 25.21 10.84 -0.40
C ASP A 138 26.56 11.58 -0.51
N LEU A 139 26.57 12.89 -0.28
CA LEU A 139 27.81 13.68 -0.24
C LEU A 139 28.74 13.32 0.94
N VAL A 140 28.20 12.81 2.06
CA VAL A 140 29.05 12.29 3.14
C VAL A 140 29.63 10.94 2.72
N LYS A 141 28.80 10.06 2.14
CA LYS A 141 29.23 8.75 1.65
C LYS A 141 30.37 8.85 0.64
N GLU A 142 30.33 9.79 -0.31
CA GLU A 142 31.41 9.98 -1.31
C GLU A 142 32.75 10.43 -0.70
N LYS A 143 32.73 10.99 0.51
CA LYS A 143 33.94 11.48 1.19
C LYS A 143 34.64 10.43 2.05
N TRP A 144 33.94 9.35 2.39
CA TRP A 144 34.47 8.17 3.08
C TRP A 144 35.07 7.18 2.08
#